data_AF-A0A954WPG1-F1
#
_entry.id   AF-A0A954WPG1-F1
#
_cell.length_a   1.000
_cell.length_b   1.000
_cell.length_c   1.000
_cell.angle_alpha   90.00
_cell.angle_beta   90.00
_cell.angle_gamma   90.00
#
_symmetry.space_group_name_H-M   'P 1'
#
loop_
_entity.id
_entity.type
_entity.pdbx_description
1 polymer ?
#
loop_
_entity_poly.entity_id
_entity_poly.type
_entity_poly.pdbx_seq_one_letter_code
_entity_poly.pdbx_strand_id
1 'polypeptide(L)'
;MDDLAIFNRELTIDEINHVKDVGVAAATGSSSLKQATINGIGDGWRTLTENDFVNVNCDKDTWTWKDGVAHCTGQPVGVIRSHEMIKNFELVCEWKHKKKGGNSGVFVWASQESIDQLAAGKGRLPHGIEVQVLDLGYAELYERGGKKADWFTSNGDVFPTGPAKMMPFAPVAPNGTRSFPSKNL
;
A
#
# COMPACT_ATOMS: atom_id res chain seq x y z
N MET A 1 12.62 4.71 9.30
CA MET A 1 12.79 3.33 9.78
C MET A 1 11.43 2.82 10.14
N ASP A 2 10.99 1.80 9.44
CA ASP A 2 9.59 1.35 9.44
C ASP A 2 9.54 -0.12 9.78
N ASP A 3 8.49 -0.53 10.47
CA ASP A 3 8.15 -1.92 10.77
C ASP A 3 6.92 -2.30 9.94
N LEU A 4 6.94 -3.46 9.28
CA LEU A 4 5.86 -3.92 8.40
C LEU A 4 5.55 -5.41 8.63
N ALA A 5 4.29 -5.76 8.82
CA ALA A 5 3.78 -7.13 8.73
C ALA A 5 2.78 -7.21 7.55
N ILE A 6 2.97 -8.18 6.64
CA ILE A 6 2.22 -8.24 5.38
C ILE A 6 1.63 -9.64 5.18
N PHE A 7 0.35 -9.68 4.81
CA PHE A 7 -0.40 -10.90 4.50
C PHE A 7 -1.09 -10.72 3.16
N ASN A 8 -1.09 -11.74 2.30
CA ASN A 8 -1.86 -11.69 1.06
C ASN A 8 -2.64 -12.96 0.78
N ARG A 9 -3.60 -12.85 -0.16
CA ARG A 9 -4.35 -13.96 -0.74
C ARG A 9 -4.59 -13.66 -2.22
N GLU A 10 -4.31 -14.61 -3.10
CA GLU A 10 -4.64 -14.49 -4.53
C GLU A 10 -6.12 -14.77 -4.77
N LEU A 11 -6.77 -13.95 -5.60
CA LEU A 11 -8.19 -14.10 -5.92
C LEU A 11 -8.40 -14.87 -7.23
N THR A 12 -9.35 -15.80 -7.21
CA THR A 12 -9.80 -16.54 -8.40
C THR A 12 -10.67 -15.67 -9.31
N ILE A 13 -10.85 -16.09 -10.57
CA ILE A 13 -11.69 -15.35 -11.54
C ILE A 13 -13.16 -15.28 -11.11
N ASP A 14 -13.66 -16.34 -10.45
CA ASP A 14 -15.04 -16.43 -9.98
C ASP A 14 -15.29 -15.45 -8.83
N GLU A 15 -14.33 -15.30 -7.91
CA GLU A 15 -14.40 -14.31 -6.83
C GLU A 15 -14.41 -12.87 -7.36
N ILE A 16 -13.59 -12.58 -8.37
CA ILE A 16 -13.55 -11.26 -9.02
C ILE A 16 -14.88 -10.95 -9.70
N ASN A 17 -15.51 -11.93 -10.36
CA ASN A 17 -16.81 -11.74 -10.99
C ASN A 17 -17.90 -11.55 -9.95
N HIS A 18 -17.86 -12.29 -8.84
CA HIS A 18 -18.79 -12.11 -7.74
C HIS A 18 -18.71 -10.68 -7.16
N VAL A 19 -17.51 -10.15 -6.90
CA VAL A 19 -17.31 -8.78 -6.39
C VAL A 19 -17.87 -7.72 -7.34
N LYS A 20 -17.82 -7.95 -8.66
CA LYS A 20 -18.40 -7.03 -9.66
C LYS A 20 -19.93 -7.05 -9.67
N ASP A 21 -20.54 -8.20 -9.38
CA ASP A 21 -22.00 -8.37 -9.39
C ASP A 21 -22.66 -7.89 -8.08
N VAL A 22 -21.94 -7.86 -6.95
CA VAL A 22 -22.47 -7.31 -5.67
C VAL A 22 -22.41 -5.77 -5.61
N GLY A 23 -22.66 -5.10 -6.73
CA GLY A 23 -22.94 -3.67 -6.74
C GLY A 23 -24.06 -3.35 -5.74
N VAL A 24 -23.69 -2.61 -4.69
CA VAL A 24 -24.51 -2.03 -3.60
C VAL A 24 -26.00 -2.42 -3.65
N ALA A 25 -26.32 -3.68 -3.32
CA ALA A 25 -27.67 -4.01 -2.92
C ALA A 25 -27.83 -3.49 -1.49
N ALA A 26 -28.56 -2.39 -1.32
CA ALA A 26 -28.96 -1.91 0.00
C ALA A 26 -29.80 -3.01 0.67
N ALA A 27 -29.17 -3.75 1.59
CA ALA A 27 -29.84 -4.78 2.36
C ALA A 27 -30.90 -4.12 3.26
N THR A 28 -32.17 -4.15 2.82
CA THR A 28 -33.32 -3.83 3.65
C THR A 28 -33.61 -5.03 4.55
N GLY A 29 -32.97 -5.09 5.72
CA GLY A 29 -33.20 -6.14 6.69
C GLY A 29 -32.53 -5.87 8.03
N SER A 30 -33.34 -5.52 9.04
CA SER A 30 -32.93 -5.36 10.44
C SER A 30 -32.62 -6.71 11.10
N SER A 31 -31.52 -7.33 10.69
CA SER A 31 -30.75 -8.22 11.54
C SER A 31 -29.36 -7.59 11.67
N SER A 32 -28.78 -7.53 12.86
CA SER A 32 -27.42 -7.03 13.01
C SER A 32 -26.49 -7.96 12.20
N LEU A 33 -26.17 -7.56 10.97
CA LEU A 33 -25.25 -8.29 10.13
C LEU A 33 -23.96 -8.48 10.92
N LYS A 34 -23.45 -9.71 10.95
CA LYS A 34 -22.15 -9.97 11.59
C LYS A 34 -21.12 -9.14 10.85
N GLN A 35 -20.35 -8.34 11.58
CA GLN A 35 -19.26 -7.58 11.00
C GLN A 35 -18.20 -8.56 10.50
N ALA A 36 -17.96 -8.58 9.19
CA ALA A 36 -16.82 -9.26 8.61
C ALA A 36 -15.54 -8.46 8.92
N THR A 37 -14.45 -9.17 9.19
CA THR A 37 -13.13 -8.57 9.45
C THR A 37 -12.11 -9.14 8.49
N ILE A 38 -11.32 -8.27 7.85
CA ILE A 38 -10.20 -8.65 7.00
C ILE A 38 -8.93 -8.35 7.80
N ASN A 39 -8.34 -9.38 8.41
CA ASN A 39 -7.21 -9.26 9.34
C ASN A 39 -6.02 -10.15 8.99
N GLY A 40 -6.00 -10.72 7.78
CA GLY A 40 -4.92 -11.60 7.34
C GLY A 40 -4.98 -13.02 7.90
N ILE A 41 -6.08 -13.41 8.57
CA ILE A 41 -6.29 -14.74 9.13
C ILE A 41 -7.47 -15.41 8.42
N GLY A 42 -7.30 -16.68 8.04
CA GLY A 42 -8.34 -17.51 7.45
C GLY A 42 -7.88 -18.22 6.19
N ASP A 43 -8.81 -18.91 5.52
CA ASP A 43 -8.49 -19.71 4.35
C ASP A 43 -7.93 -18.87 3.20
N GLY A 44 -6.80 -19.31 2.66
CA GLY A 44 -6.11 -18.65 1.54
C GLY A 44 -5.22 -17.48 1.93
N TRP A 45 -5.29 -16.97 3.16
CA TRP A 45 -4.30 -16.00 3.65
C TRP A 45 -2.97 -16.68 3.94
N ARG A 46 -1.88 -16.04 3.52
CA ARG A 46 -0.52 -16.43 3.88
C ARG A 46 0.27 -15.21 4.37
N THR A 47 1.17 -15.43 5.31
CA THR A 47 2.16 -14.44 5.72
C THR A 47 3.23 -14.32 4.65
N LEU A 48 3.61 -13.08 4.30
CA LEU A 48 4.75 -12.81 3.44
C LEU A 48 6.01 -12.66 4.29
N THR A 49 7.06 -13.36 3.91
CA THR A 49 8.36 -13.41 4.59
C THR A 49 9.45 -12.82 3.71
N GLU A 50 10.68 -12.71 4.24
CA GLU A 50 11.85 -12.30 3.45
C GLU A 50 11.99 -13.07 2.13
N ASN A 51 11.69 -14.38 2.15
CA ASN A 51 11.81 -15.24 0.97
C ASN A 51 10.82 -14.91 -0.15
N ASP A 52 9.77 -14.14 0.12
CA ASP A 52 8.79 -13.73 -0.87
C ASP A 52 9.22 -12.49 -1.67
N PHE A 53 10.30 -11.84 -1.25
CA PHE A 53 10.77 -10.60 -1.82
C PHE A 53 12.18 -10.71 -2.40
N VAL A 54 12.45 -9.86 -3.39
CA VAL A 54 13.77 -9.64 -3.95
C VAL A 54 14.09 -8.15 -3.90
N ASN A 55 15.34 -7.83 -3.55
CA ASN A 55 15.86 -6.47 -3.56
C ASN A 55 15.93 -5.94 -5.00
N VAL A 56 15.50 -4.70 -5.21
CA VAL A 56 15.60 -4.01 -6.50
C VAL A 56 16.83 -3.08 -6.53
N ASN A 57 16.93 -2.15 -5.59
CA ASN A 57 17.93 -1.07 -5.61
C ASN A 57 18.38 -0.59 -4.22
N CYS A 58 18.19 -1.43 -3.20
CA CYS A 58 18.61 -1.15 -1.83
C CYS A 58 20.00 -1.72 -1.52
N ASP A 59 20.61 -1.24 -0.45
CA ASP A 59 21.78 -1.91 0.15
C ASP A 59 21.35 -3.21 0.86
N LYS A 60 22.32 -4.10 1.10
CA LYS A 60 22.06 -5.42 1.69
C LYS A 60 21.39 -5.36 3.07
N ASP A 61 21.63 -4.30 3.83
CA ASP A 61 21.13 -4.09 5.19
C ASP A 61 19.99 -3.06 5.26
N THR A 62 19.53 -2.52 4.13
CA THR A 62 18.38 -1.60 4.10
C THR A 62 17.12 -2.29 4.59
N TRP A 63 16.92 -3.55 4.25
CA TRP A 63 15.80 -4.38 4.70
C TRP A 63 16.33 -5.57 5.50
N THR A 64 15.74 -5.79 6.68
CA THR A 64 16.03 -6.94 7.53
C THR A 64 14.73 -7.50 8.09
N TRP A 65 14.66 -8.81 8.31
CA TRP A 65 13.50 -9.43 8.96
C TRP A 65 13.86 -9.89 10.36
N LYS A 66 12.97 -9.59 11.30
CA LYS A 66 13.10 -10.05 12.69
C LYS A 66 11.71 -10.34 13.24
N ASP A 67 11.55 -11.53 13.83
CA ASP A 67 10.31 -11.94 14.48
C ASP A 67 9.06 -11.80 13.58
N GLY A 68 9.22 -12.06 12.27
CA GLY A 68 8.15 -11.94 11.27
C GLY A 68 7.86 -10.51 10.81
N VAL A 69 8.62 -9.51 11.26
CA VAL A 69 8.47 -8.10 10.91
C VAL A 69 9.60 -7.65 9.99
N ALA A 70 9.26 -7.01 8.88
CA ALA A 70 10.23 -6.35 8.01
C ALA A 70 10.64 -5.01 8.60
N HIS A 71 11.93 -4.76 8.71
CA HIS A 71 12.53 -3.51 9.17
C HIS A 71 13.25 -2.84 8.00
N CYS A 72 12.81 -1.62 7.66
CA CYS A 72 13.46 -0.81 6.62
C CYS A 72 14.24 0.34 7.26
N THR A 73 15.50 0.58 6.89
CA THR A 73 16.27 1.75 7.34
C THR A 73 15.81 3.04 6.64
N GLY A 74 15.34 2.90 5.39
CA GLY A 74 15.03 4.00 4.46
C GLY A 74 16.26 4.62 3.81
N GLN A 75 17.44 3.99 3.94
CA GLN A 75 18.70 4.46 3.37
C GLN A 75 19.42 3.29 2.67
N PRO A 76 19.66 3.38 1.34
CA PRO A 76 19.11 4.39 0.42
C PRO A 76 17.56 4.31 0.32
N VAL A 77 16.96 5.29 -0.34
CA VAL A 77 15.56 5.19 -0.77
C VAL A 77 15.50 4.15 -1.88
N GLY A 78 14.76 3.08 -1.65
CA GLY A 78 14.62 1.99 -2.61
C GLY A 78 13.47 1.06 -2.23
N VAL A 79 13.30 0.01 -3.04
CA VAL A 79 12.20 -0.95 -2.88
C VAL A 79 12.69 -2.39 -2.94
N ILE A 80 11.91 -3.25 -2.31
CA ILE A 80 11.87 -4.68 -2.58
C ILE A 80 10.61 -4.97 -3.39
N ARG A 81 10.56 -6.09 -4.11
CA ARG A 81 9.37 -6.53 -4.86
C ARG A 81 9.11 -8.02 -4.66
N SER A 82 7.89 -8.47 -4.89
CA SER A 82 7.61 -9.90 -5.03
C SER A 82 8.41 -10.51 -6.18
N HIS A 83 8.71 -11.81 -6.10
CA HIS A 83 9.39 -12.53 -7.19
C HIS A 83 8.61 -12.45 -8.50
N GLU A 84 7.30 -12.64 -8.41
CA GLU A 84 6.38 -12.68 -9.55
C GLU A 84 5.34 -11.55 -9.49
N MET A 85 4.77 -11.22 -10.65
CA MET A 85 3.68 -10.25 -10.77
C MET A 85 2.38 -10.86 -10.26
N ILE A 86 1.77 -10.23 -9.25
CA ILE A 86 0.46 -10.64 -8.74
C ILE A 86 -0.60 -9.74 -9.33
N LYS A 87 -1.55 -10.33 -10.07
CA LYS A 87 -2.61 -9.58 -10.76
C LYS A 87 -3.75 -9.20 -9.81
N ASN A 88 -4.33 -10.18 -9.13
CA ASN A 88 -5.49 -10.00 -8.26
C ASN A 88 -5.17 -10.54 -6.88
N PHE A 89 -5.31 -9.70 -5.87
CA PHE A 89 -4.98 -10.07 -4.50
C PHE A 89 -5.79 -9.27 -3.49
N GLU A 90 -5.90 -9.82 -2.29
CA GLU A 90 -6.17 -9.08 -1.07
C GLU A 90 -4.86 -8.95 -0.29
N LEU A 91 -4.64 -7.79 0.33
CA LEU A 91 -3.43 -7.50 1.12
C LEU A 91 -3.84 -6.90 2.46
N VAL A 92 -3.34 -7.46 3.55
CA VAL A 92 -3.36 -6.83 4.88
C VAL A 92 -1.93 -6.47 5.22
N CYS A 93 -1.72 -5.22 5.59
CA CYS A 93 -0.40 -4.67 5.84
C CYS A 93 -0.47 -3.82 7.11
N GLU A 94 0.16 -4.30 8.18
CA GLU A 94 0.30 -3.56 9.43
C GLU A 94 1.65 -2.87 9.44
N TRP A 95 1.68 -1.59 9.81
CA TRP A 95 2.89 -0.78 9.71
C TRP A 95 3.09 0.16 10.88
N LYS A 96 4.34 0.56 11.12
CA LYS A 96 4.70 1.61 12.08
C LYS A 96 5.96 2.34 11.65
N HIS A 97 5.92 3.68 11.64
CA HIS A 97 7.12 4.50 11.55
C HIS A 97 7.81 4.65 12.91
N LYS A 98 9.14 4.56 12.95
CA LYS A 98 9.96 4.82 14.15
C LYS A 98 10.44 6.26 14.26
N LYS A 99 10.08 7.11 13.30
CA LYS A 99 10.43 8.53 13.27
C LYS A 99 9.18 9.34 12.95
N LYS A 100 8.95 10.41 13.71
CA LYS A 100 7.89 11.39 13.43
C LYS A 100 8.05 11.96 12.02
N GLY A 101 6.97 11.98 11.25
CA GLY A 101 6.98 12.36 9.84
C GLY A 101 7.60 11.33 8.90
N GLY A 102 7.61 10.05 9.28
CA GLY A 102 7.95 8.96 8.38
C GLY A 102 7.08 8.94 7.12
N ASN A 103 7.68 8.49 6.01
CA ASN A 103 7.02 8.36 4.72
C ASN A 103 7.51 7.10 4.03
N SER A 104 6.56 6.25 3.65
CA SER A 104 6.74 5.00 2.93
C SER A 104 5.53 4.74 2.04
N GLY A 105 5.50 3.60 1.38
CA GLY A 105 4.38 3.22 0.54
C GLY A 105 4.47 1.78 0.09
N VAL A 106 3.31 1.19 -0.21
CA VAL A 106 3.20 -0.08 -0.90
C VAL A 106 2.85 0.20 -2.36
N PHE A 107 3.72 -0.23 -3.28
CA PHE A 107 3.48 -0.08 -4.70
C PHE A 107 2.86 -1.36 -5.26
N VAL A 108 1.72 -1.22 -5.93
CA VAL A 108 0.99 -2.31 -6.55
C VAL A 108 0.93 -2.10 -8.06
N TRP A 109 1.03 -3.19 -8.81
CA TRP A 109 1.09 -3.18 -10.28
C TRP A 109 2.17 -2.24 -10.85
N ALA A 110 3.35 -2.23 -10.23
CA ALA A 110 4.51 -1.52 -10.75
C ALA A 110 4.95 -2.08 -12.12
N SER A 111 5.24 -1.23 -13.09
CA SER A 111 5.66 -1.70 -14.42
C SER A 111 7.05 -2.33 -14.37
N GLN A 112 7.27 -3.41 -15.13
CA GLN A 112 8.57 -4.06 -15.21
C GLN A 112 9.67 -3.09 -15.68
N GLU A 113 9.36 -2.26 -16.68
CA GLU A 113 10.28 -1.21 -17.15
C GLU A 113 10.73 -0.29 -16.00
N SER A 114 9.79 0.14 -15.12
CA SER A 114 10.14 0.99 -13.99
C SER A 114 11.03 0.27 -12.99
N ILE A 115 10.80 -1.01 -12.73
CA ILE A 115 11.64 -1.82 -11.84
C ILE A 115 13.05 -1.96 -12.42
N ASP A 116 13.16 -2.21 -13.73
CA ASP A 116 14.45 -2.34 -14.42
C ASP A 116 15.24 -1.02 -14.39
N GLN A 117 14.57 0.11 -14.57
CA GLN A 117 15.21 1.43 -14.42
C GLN A 117 15.72 1.63 -12.99
N LEU A 118 14.91 1.32 -11.97
CA LEU A 118 15.33 1.46 -10.57
C LEU A 118 16.55 0.59 -10.26
N ALA A 119 16.55 -0.66 -10.71
CA ALA A 119 17.69 -1.58 -10.56
C ALA A 119 18.94 -1.07 -11.26
N ALA A 120 18.79 -0.34 -12.38
CA ALA A 120 19.88 0.36 -13.08
C ALA A 120 20.28 1.70 -12.43
N GLY A 121 19.75 2.03 -11.25
CA GLY A 121 20.01 3.30 -10.56
C GLY A 121 19.33 4.52 -11.20
N LYS A 122 18.30 4.30 -12.00
CA LYS A 122 17.55 5.34 -12.73
C LYS A 122 16.13 5.46 -12.16
N GLY A 123 15.73 6.68 -11.85
CA GLY A 123 14.44 6.94 -11.21
C GLY A 123 14.53 6.92 -9.69
N ARG A 124 13.39 7.13 -9.03
CA ARG A 124 13.32 7.31 -7.57
C ARG A 124 12.33 6.36 -6.89
N LEU A 125 11.17 6.14 -7.51
CA LEU A 125 10.09 5.30 -7.00
C LEU A 125 9.44 4.52 -8.15
N PRO A 126 8.78 3.38 -7.88
CA PRO A 126 8.10 2.62 -8.91
C PRO A 126 6.97 3.39 -9.59
N HIS A 127 6.78 3.16 -10.89
CA HIS A 127 5.61 3.59 -11.65
C HIS A 127 4.53 2.52 -11.58
N GLY A 128 3.37 2.85 -11.00
CA GLY A 128 2.25 1.93 -10.77
C GLY A 128 1.15 2.62 -9.98
N ILE A 129 0.55 1.92 -9.03
CA ILE A 129 -0.35 2.51 -8.03
C ILE A 129 0.34 2.46 -6.68
N GLU A 130 0.32 3.56 -5.93
CA GLU A 130 0.86 3.64 -4.58
C GLU A 130 -0.28 3.66 -3.56
N VAL A 131 -0.15 2.80 -2.55
CA VAL A 131 -0.91 2.86 -1.29
C VAL A 131 -0.01 3.53 -0.26
N GLN A 132 -0.36 4.77 0.11
CA GLN A 132 0.46 5.63 0.94
C GLN A 132 0.55 5.11 2.38
N VAL A 133 1.76 5.13 2.93
CA VAL A 133 2.02 4.89 4.35
C VAL A 133 2.74 6.12 4.91
N LEU A 134 2.05 6.92 5.72
CA LEU A 134 2.59 8.17 6.29
C LEU A 134 2.39 8.21 7.80
N ASP A 135 3.39 8.74 8.51
CA ASP A 135 3.25 9.00 9.93
C ASP A 135 2.18 10.08 10.18
N LEU A 136 1.44 9.96 11.28
CA LEU A 136 0.43 10.96 11.67
C LEU A 136 1.05 12.35 11.90
N GLY A 137 2.32 12.40 12.31
CA GLY A 137 3.07 13.65 12.46
C GLY A 137 3.50 14.28 11.13
N TYR A 138 3.29 13.62 9.99
CA TYR A 138 3.69 14.15 8.68
C TYR A 138 2.90 15.41 8.31
N ALA A 139 1.57 15.39 8.48
CA ALA A 139 0.73 16.56 8.20
C ALA A 139 1.14 17.76 9.05
N GLU A 140 1.37 17.55 10.35
CA GLU A 140 1.84 18.61 11.27
C GLU A 140 3.19 19.21 10.83
N LEU A 141 4.13 18.40 10.35
CA LEU A 141 5.42 18.88 9.85
C LEU A 141 5.29 19.60 8.52
N TYR A 142 4.41 19.12 7.64
CA TYR A 142 4.12 19.75 6.37
C TYR A 142 3.51 21.15 6.55
N GLU A 143 2.56 21.29 7.48
CA GLU A 143 1.87 22.55 7.75
C GLU A 143 2.74 23.59 8.46
N ARG A 144 3.72 23.17 9.26
CA ARG A 144 4.76 24.06 9.77
C ARG A 144 5.56 24.75 8.67
N GLY A 145 5.60 24.15 7.47
CA GLY A 145 6.19 24.76 6.27
C GLY A 145 5.30 25.82 5.61
N GLY A 146 4.14 26.16 6.19
CA GLY A 146 3.22 27.19 5.69
C GLY A 146 2.28 26.72 4.57
N LYS A 147 2.21 25.41 4.30
CA LYS A 147 1.33 24.82 3.28
C LYS A 147 0.23 24.00 3.94
N LYS A 148 -0.99 24.02 3.42
CA LYS A 148 -2.10 23.22 3.94
C LYS A 148 -2.00 21.76 3.51
N ALA A 149 -2.23 20.81 4.42
CA ALA A 149 -2.26 19.37 4.12
C ALA A 149 -3.67 18.92 3.67
N ASP A 150 -4.13 19.40 2.51
CA ASP A 150 -5.48 19.12 1.98
C ASP A 150 -5.52 18.17 0.78
N TRP A 151 -4.35 17.76 0.27
CA TRP A 151 -4.22 16.88 -0.89
C TRP A 151 -3.72 15.47 -0.55
N PHE A 152 -3.45 15.18 0.73
CA PHE A 152 -3.06 13.86 1.22
C PHE A 152 -3.64 13.60 2.62
N THR A 153 -3.72 12.32 2.99
CA THR A 153 -3.93 11.87 4.37
C THR A 153 -2.77 10.98 4.83
N SER A 154 -2.75 10.60 6.10
CA SER A 154 -1.67 9.76 6.64
C SER A 154 -1.89 8.25 6.44
N ASN A 155 -3.12 7.79 6.22
CA ASN A 155 -3.49 6.39 6.46
C ASN A 155 -4.09 5.67 5.24
N GLY A 156 -3.34 5.49 4.15
CA GLY A 156 -3.78 4.62 3.05
C GLY A 156 -4.43 5.33 1.87
N ASP A 157 -3.96 6.53 1.52
CA ASP A 157 -4.30 7.15 0.23
C ASP A 157 -3.91 6.22 -0.92
N VAL A 158 -4.70 6.18 -2.00
CA VAL A 158 -4.41 5.39 -3.21
C VAL A 158 -4.33 6.32 -4.42
N PHE A 159 -3.22 6.28 -5.16
CA PHE A 159 -2.99 7.19 -6.29
C PHE A 159 -2.02 6.60 -7.33
N PRO A 160 -2.06 7.04 -8.60
CA PRO A 160 -1.15 6.55 -9.62
C PRO A 160 0.21 7.27 -9.54
N THR A 161 1.28 6.57 -9.89
CA THR A 161 2.64 7.11 -9.96
C THR A 161 3.22 7.00 -11.36
N GLY A 162 4.06 7.97 -11.73
CA GLY A 162 4.63 8.05 -13.07
C GLY A 162 3.56 8.13 -14.17
N PRO A 163 3.67 7.35 -15.26
CA PRO A 163 2.71 7.35 -16.36
C PRO A 163 1.42 6.55 -16.07
N ALA A 164 1.31 5.90 -14.91
CA ALA A 164 0.14 5.11 -14.57
C ALA A 164 -1.13 5.96 -14.52
N LYS A 165 -2.27 5.31 -14.75
CA LYS A 165 -3.59 5.94 -14.67
C LYS A 165 -4.48 5.09 -13.79
N MET A 166 -5.30 5.75 -12.99
CA MET A 166 -6.40 5.14 -12.28
C MET A 166 -7.61 6.07 -12.30
N MET A 167 -8.79 5.50 -12.11
CA MET A 167 -9.98 6.24 -11.76
C MET A 167 -10.11 6.23 -10.24
N PRO A 168 -9.95 7.37 -9.54
CA PRO A 168 -10.11 7.41 -8.09
C PRO A 168 -11.55 7.10 -7.68
N PHE A 169 -11.68 6.43 -6.54
CA PHE A 169 -12.93 6.23 -5.81
C PHE A 169 -13.03 7.21 -4.63
N ALA A 170 -14.26 7.52 -4.23
CA ALA A 170 -14.52 8.47 -3.15
C ALA A 170 -14.10 7.92 -1.77
N PRO A 171 -13.65 8.80 -0.84
CA PRO A 171 -13.45 10.24 -1.02
C PRO A 171 -12.26 10.57 -1.94
N VAL A 172 -12.36 11.62 -2.76
CA VAL A 172 -11.32 11.99 -3.74
C VAL A 172 -10.64 13.29 -3.34
N ALA A 173 -9.32 13.37 -3.49
CA ALA A 173 -8.54 14.57 -3.26
C ALA A 173 -8.98 15.72 -4.19
N PRO A 174 -8.75 17.00 -3.80
CA PRO A 174 -9.18 18.16 -4.59
C PRO A 174 -8.68 18.18 -6.05
N ASN A 175 -7.53 17.55 -6.32
CA ASN A 175 -6.96 17.47 -7.66
C ASN A 175 -7.55 16.35 -8.54
N GLY A 176 -8.43 15.51 -8.00
CA GLY A 176 -9.12 14.46 -8.76
C GLY A 176 -8.27 13.24 -9.11
N THR A 177 -7.07 13.06 -8.53
CA THR A 177 -6.16 11.96 -8.91
C THR A 177 -5.86 10.96 -7.80
N ARG A 178 -6.35 11.21 -6.58
CA ARG A 178 -6.04 10.42 -5.39
C ARG A 178 -7.33 10.09 -4.63
N SER A 179 -7.46 8.83 -4.23
CA SER A 179 -8.47 8.36 -3.29
C SER A 179 -7.97 8.49 -1.87
N PHE A 180 -8.82 8.98 -0.98
CA PHE A 180 -8.59 9.03 0.45
C PHE A 180 -9.28 7.86 1.15
N PRO A 181 -8.85 7.54 2.37
CA PRO A 181 -9.58 6.63 3.25
C PRO A 181 -11.00 7.14 3.53
N SER A 182 -11.95 6.23 3.69
CA SER A 182 -13.34 6.57 4.05
C SER A 182 -13.49 7.11 5.48
N LYS A 183 -12.47 6.90 6.33
CA LYS A 183 -12.39 7.38 7.71
C LYS A 183 -10.96 7.82 8.02
N ASN A 184 -10.84 8.92 8.76
CA ASN A 184 -9.59 9.32 9.38
C ASN A 184 -9.54 8.70 10.79
N LEU A 185 -8.77 7.63 10.96
CA LEU A 185 -8.62 6.89 12.23
C LEU A 185 -7.48 7.45 13.07
#